data_AF-A0A0G0TXI5-F1
#
_entry.id   AF-A0A0G0TXI5-F1
#
_cell.length_a   1.000
_cell.length_b   1.000
_cell.length_c   1.000
_cell.angle_alpha   90.00
_cell.angle_beta   90.00
_cell.angle_gamma   90.00
#
_symmetry.space_group_name_H-M   'P 1'
#
loop_
_entity.id
_entity.type
_entity.pdbx_description
1 polymer ?
#
loop_
_entity_poly.entity_id
_entity_poly.type
_entity_poly.pdbx_seq_one_letter_code
_entity_poly.pdbx_strand_id
1 'polypeptide(L)' 'ERMREKGDVEAQMEDNDFVRALEYGMPPTSGFGVSERLFSFLAGKSIRETVLFPLLRPEDGKKVIKK' A
#
# COMPACT_ATOMS: atom_id res chain seq x y z
N GLU A 1 14.45 -10.87 6.04
CA GLU A 1 14.61 -11.50 4.70
C GLU A 1 14.11 -12.94 4.58
N ARG A 2 14.18 -13.75 5.64
CA ARG A 2 13.80 -15.17 5.65
C ARG A 2 12.41 -15.54 5.09
N MET A 3 11.42 -14.64 5.16
CA MET A 3 10.09 -14.85 4.58
C MET A 3 10.08 -14.55 3.06
N ARG A 4 10.82 -13.53 2.63
CA ARG A 4 11.07 -13.23 1.19
C ARG A 4 11.84 -14.34 0.50
N GLU A 5 12.87 -14.89 1.16
CA GLU A 5 13.65 -16.02 0.63
C GLU A 5 12.80 -17.30 0.47
N LYS A 6 11.73 -17.44 1.27
CA LYS A 6 10.74 -18.51 1.14
C LYS A 6 9.70 -18.25 0.05
N GLY A 7 9.84 -17.16 -0.71
CA GLY A 7 8.96 -16.81 -1.85
C GLY A 7 7.84 -15.84 -1.53
N ASP A 8 7.78 -15.27 -0.32
CA ASP A 8 6.79 -14.24 0.01
C ASP A 8 7.23 -12.86 -0.49
N VAL A 9 6.70 -12.44 -1.65
CA VAL A 9 7.03 -11.17 -2.29
C VAL A 9 6.50 -9.93 -1.55
N GLU A 10 5.51 -10.10 -0.67
CA GLU A 10 4.88 -9.00 0.08
C GLU A 10 5.52 -8.79 1.46
N ALA A 11 6.43 -9.67 1.88
CA ALA A 11 7.07 -9.55 3.19
C ALA A 11 7.98 -8.31 3.24
N GLN A 12 7.88 -7.59 4.37
CA GLN A 12 8.63 -6.35 4.59
C GLN A 12 10.14 -6.57 4.51
N MET A 13 10.83 -5.59 3.93
CA MET A 13 12.29 -5.54 3.94
C MET A 13 12.81 -5.11 5.31
N GLU A 14 14.00 -5.58 5.64
CA GLU A 14 14.70 -5.13 6.84
C GLU A 14 15.22 -3.71 6.62
N ASP A 15 14.85 -2.80 7.52
CA ASP A 15 15.29 -1.41 7.52
C ASP A 15 16.07 -1.13 8.81
N ASN A 16 17.40 -1.20 8.70
CA ASN A 16 18.31 -1.00 9.83
C ASN A 16 18.36 0.46 10.29
N ASP A 17 18.08 1.42 9.40
CA ASP A 17 18.05 2.84 9.76
C ASP A 17 16.77 3.15 10.56
N PHE A 18 15.64 2.53 10.19
CA PHE A 18 14.41 2.60 10.99
C PHE A 18 14.62 2.06 12.41
N VAL A 19 15.25 0.88 12.56
CA VAL A 19 15.54 0.31 13.89
C VAL A 19 16.45 1.23 14.69
N ARG A 20 17.52 1.76 14.09
CA ARG A 20 18.42 2.71 14.75
C ARG A 20 17.67 3.96 15.22
N ALA A 21 16.72 4.48 14.43
CA ALA A 21 15.90 5.61 14.84
C ALA A 21 15.05 5.31 16.08
N LEU A 22 14.53 4.07 16.19
CA LEU A 22 13.78 3.62 17.38
C LEU A 22 14.66 3.51 18.64
N GLU A 23 15.92 3.09 18.47
CA GLU A 23 16.89 2.98 19.56
C GLU A 23 17.24 4.33 20.22
N TYR A 24 17.17 5.43 19.46
CA TYR A 24 17.35 6.78 20.02
C TYR A 24 16.24 7.20 20.99
N GLY A 25 15.15 6.43 21.06
CA GLY A 25 14.06 6.63 22.01
C GLY A 25 12.77 7.06 21.32
N MET A 26 12.01 6.08 20.82
CA MET A 26 10.64 6.31 20.39
C MET A 26 9.74 6.57 21.62
N PRO A 27 9.05 7.72 21.70
CA PRO A 27 8.06 7.97 22.75
C PRO A 27 6.86 7.02 22.58
N PRO A 28 6.00 6.85 23.60
CA PRO A 28 4.78 6.08 23.46
C PRO A 28 3.85 6.75 22.43
N THR A 29 3.78 6.18 21.22
CA THR A 29 2.96 6.69 20.12
C THR A 29 1.97 5.66 19.63
N SER A 30 0.84 6.12 19.10
CA SER A 30 -0.15 5.29 18.40
C SER A 30 -0.20 5.70 16.93
N GLY A 31 -0.30 4.70 16.04
CA GLY A 31 -0.48 4.93 14.60
C GLY A 31 -1.95 4.87 14.21
N PHE A 32 -2.36 5.74 13.28
CA PHE A 32 -3.70 5.74 12.71
C PHE A 32 -3.63 5.80 11.18
N GLY A 33 -4.31 4.87 10.51
CA GLY A 33 -4.37 4.81 9.06
C GLY A 33 -5.81 4.57 8.61
N VAL A 34 -6.30 5.42 7.70
CA VAL A 34 -7.62 5.29 7.08
C VAL A 34 -7.46 5.26 5.58
N SER A 35 -8.23 4.39 4.93
CA SER A 35 -8.23 4.27 3.47
C SER A 35 -9.48 4.91 2.88
N GLU A 36 -9.41 5.21 1.58
CA GLU A 36 -10.54 5.67 0.75
C GLU A 36 -11.78 4.75 0.82
N ARG A 37 -11.60 3.51 1.29
CA ARG A 37 -12.71 2.59 1.60
C ARG A 37 -13.72 3.18 2.56
N LEU A 38 -13.33 4.11 3.44
CA LEU A 38 -14.26 4.81 4.30
C LEU A 38 -15.32 5.56 3.48
N PHE A 39 -14.91 6.29 2.44
CA PHE A 39 -15.83 7.02 1.56
C PHE A 39 -16.64 6.09 0.67
N SER A 40 -16.02 5.01 0.17
CA SER A 40 -16.73 3.94 -0.57
C SER A 40 -17.84 3.32 0.28
N PHE A 41 -17.57 3.04 1.57
CA PHE A 41 -18.56 2.52 2.51
C PHE A 41 -19.67 3.54 2.80
N LEU A 42 -19.30 4.79 3.12
CA LEU A 42 -20.27 5.86 3.40
C LEU A 42 -21.17 6.17 2.20
N ALA A 43 -20.63 6.10 0.98
CA ALA A 43 -21.37 6.32 -0.25
C ALA A 43 -22.17 5.09 -0.72
N GLY A 44 -21.96 3.91 -0.12
CA GLY A 44 -22.57 2.65 -0.55
C GLY A 44 -22.20 2.23 -1.98
N LYS A 45 -21.02 2.67 -2.46
CA LYS A 45 -20.56 2.47 -3.84
C LYS A 45 -19.23 1.75 -3.87
N SER A 46 -18.91 1.12 -5.00
CA SER A 46 -17.62 0.48 -5.19
C SER A 46 -16.48 1.52 -5.23
N ILE A 47 -15.27 1.11 -4.85
CA ILE A 47 -14.13 2.04 -4.80
C ILE A 47 -13.79 2.68 -6.15
N ARG A 48 -14.14 2.01 -7.27
CA ARG A 48 -13.93 2.56 -8.62
C ARG A 48 -14.87 3.71 -8.96
N GLU A 49 -16.01 3.80 -8.28
CA GLU A 49 -17.02 4.85 -8.49
C GLU A 49 -16.79 6.05 -7.56
N THR A 50 -15.97 5.88 -6.50
CA THR A 50 -15.59 6.98 -5.60
C THR A 50 -14.29 7.67 -5.98
N VAL A 51 -13.52 7.09 -6.90
CA VAL A 51 -12.29 7.68 -7.47
C VAL A 51 -12.63 8.40 -8.78
N LEU A 52 -12.15 9.63 -8.98
CA LEU A 52 -12.43 10.41 -10.20
C LEU A 52 -11.91 9.73 -11.48
N PHE A 53 -10.70 9.16 -11.42
CA PHE A 53 -10.04 8.50 -12.54
C PHE A 53 -9.50 7.13 -12.09
N PRO A 54 -10.34 6.07 -12.07
CA PRO A 54 -9.89 4.75 -11.65
C PRO A 54 -8.92 4.15 -12.68
N LEU A 55 -8.02 3.28 -12.20
CA LEU A 55 -7.16 2.50 -13.09
C LEU A 55 -8.01 1.48 -13.85
N LEU A 56 -8.32 1.77 -15.12
CA LEU A 56 -9.03 0.89 -16.02
C LEU A 56 -8.05 0.08 -16.88
N ARG A 57 -8.50 -1.09 -17.35
CA ARG A 57 -7.74 -1.85 -18.35
C ARG A 57 -7.86 -1.15 -19.71
N PRO A 58 -6.77 -0.96 -20.46
CA PRO A 58 -6.83 -0.40 -21.81
C PRO A 58 -7.69 -1.28 -22.74
N GLU A 59 -8.45 -0.65 -23.64
CA GLU A 59 -9.36 -1.35 -24.57
C GLU A 59 -8.61 -2.21 -25.61
N ASP A 60 -7.42 -1.78 -26.05
CA ASP A 60 -6.69 -2.43 -27.15
C ASP A 60 -5.78 -3.60 -26.75
N GLY A 61 -5.75 -4.02 -25.48
CA GLY A 61 -4.89 -5.11 -25.01
C GLY A 61 -3.37 -4.87 -25.17
N LYS A 62 -2.96 -3.72 -25.73
CA LYS A 62 -1.57 -3.31 -25.83
C LYS A 62 -1.07 -3.01 -24.42
N LYS A 63 -0.30 -3.94 -23.86
CA LYS A 63 0.55 -3.69 -22.69
C LYS A 63 1.35 -2.43 -23.00
N VAL A 64 1.07 -1.34 -22.30
CA VAL A 64 1.94 -0.15 -22.33
C VAL A 64 3.33 -0.65 -21.96
N ILE A 65 4.24 -0.62 -22.93
CA ILE A 65 5.62 -1.03 -22.75
C ILE A 65 6.17 -0.13 -21.66
N LYS A 66 6.33 -0.67 -20.44
CA LYS A 66 7.06 0.03 -19.38
C LYS A 66 8.49 0.19 -19.89
N LYS A 67 8.89 1.44 -20.06
CA LYS A 67 10.28 1.84 -20.33
C LYS A 67 11.09 1.72 -19.06
#